data_AF-A0A7S3ZF64-F1
#
_entry.id   AF-A0A7S3ZF64-F1
#
_cell.length_a   1.000
_cell.length_b   1.000
_cell.length_c   1.000
_cell.angle_alpha   90.00
_cell.angle_beta   90.00
_cell.angle_gamma   90.00
#
_symmetry.space_group_name_H-M   'P 1'
#
loop_
_entity.id
_entity.type
_entity.pdbx_description
1 polymer ?
#
loop_
_entity_poly.entity_id
_entity_poly.type
_entity_poly.pdbx_seq_one_letter_code
_entity_poly.pdbx_strand_id
1 'polypeptide(L)'
;CFRAGFAVGYLEGMDIGQCLALGAAAGTLAVSRLGAVSSIPTRAECEDVLERLTTRDHGAAGSVMPQTSKEGKEKDEGQQERRDEEAERCPFLFSSRLNSMKDRPELWDGSFDTLGLVRRQGGVRGLGLVDFNYPQHLQGLSDTEVQSTLRDVGLDCGAICLRYPKKFRAGALSNPDARLRREAIELTKEAGEWARKLGAKHLIVWSAYCGK
;
A
#
# COMPACT_ATOMS: atom_id res chain seq x y z
N CYS A 1 17.01 -5.38 -5.12
CA CYS A 1 17.61 -6.35 -6.05
C CYS A 1 17.38 -6.02 -7.51
N PHE A 2 16.16 -5.63 -7.95
CA PHE A 2 15.90 -5.25 -9.35
C PHE A 2 16.90 -4.23 -9.95
N ARG A 3 17.06 -3.06 -9.31
CA ARG A 3 17.97 -2.00 -9.80
C ARG A 3 19.43 -2.47 -9.90
N ALA A 4 19.84 -3.34 -8.97
CA ALA A 4 21.19 -3.91 -8.97
C ALA A 4 21.36 -4.89 -10.14
N GLY A 5 20.41 -5.80 -10.35
CA GLY A 5 20.41 -6.73 -11.50
C GLY A 5 20.40 -5.98 -12.84
N PHE A 6 19.55 -4.96 -12.97
CA PHE A 6 19.53 -4.10 -14.16
C PHE A 6 20.88 -3.40 -14.39
N ALA A 7 21.45 -2.78 -13.35
CA ALA A 7 22.72 -2.06 -13.46
C ALA A 7 23.88 -2.98 -13.83
N VAL A 8 23.91 -4.20 -13.29
CA VAL A 8 24.92 -5.21 -13.65
C VAL A 8 24.80 -5.58 -15.12
N GLY A 9 23.59 -5.91 -15.62
CA GLY A 9 23.40 -6.21 -17.04
C GLY A 9 23.82 -5.06 -17.95
N TYR A 10 23.47 -3.84 -17.56
CA TYR A 10 23.83 -2.64 -18.33
C TYR A 10 25.35 -2.41 -18.39
N LEU A 11 26.04 -2.59 -17.25
CA LEU A 11 27.50 -2.47 -17.18
C LEU A 11 28.23 -3.59 -17.94
N GLU A 12 27.60 -4.75 -18.08
CA GLU A 12 28.10 -5.88 -18.86
C GLU A 12 27.78 -5.78 -20.37
N GLY A 13 27.14 -4.69 -20.80
CA GLY A 13 26.85 -4.44 -22.22
C GLY A 13 25.66 -5.22 -22.76
N MET A 14 24.78 -5.73 -21.89
CA MET A 14 23.53 -6.35 -22.31
C MET A 14 22.58 -5.32 -22.94
N ASP A 15 21.68 -5.78 -23.80
CA ASP A 15 20.60 -4.93 -24.28
C ASP A 15 19.58 -4.61 -23.16
N ILE A 16 18.75 -3.60 -23.37
CA ILE A 16 17.78 -3.14 -22.37
C ILE A 16 16.81 -4.25 -21.96
N GLY A 17 16.36 -5.08 -22.91
CA GLY A 17 15.47 -6.21 -22.65
C GLY A 17 16.13 -7.25 -21.74
N GLN A 18 17.38 -7.60 -22.01
CA GLN A 18 18.20 -8.47 -21.15
C GLN A 18 18.43 -7.86 -19.76
N CYS A 19 18.70 -6.55 -19.68
CA CYS A 19 18.84 -5.84 -18.41
C CYS A 19 17.55 -5.90 -17.57
N LEU A 20 16.39 -5.70 -18.22
CA LEU A 20 15.08 -5.80 -17.58
C LEU A 20 14.81 -7.22 -17.08
N ALA A 21 15.13 -8.23 -17.89
CA ALA A 21 14.96 -9.63 -17.53
C ALA A 21 15.83 -10.00 -16.31
N LEU A 22 17.10 -9.60 -16.31
CA LEU A 22 18.02 -9.83 -15.19
C LEU A 22 17.57 -9.10 -13.92
N GLY A 23 17.09 -7.86 -14.05
CA GLY A 23 16.49 -7.11 -12.96
C GLY A 23 15.26 -7.81 -12.39
N ALA A 24 14.37 -8.32 -13.25
CA ALA A 24 13.17 -9.04 -12.83
C ALA A 24 13.52 -10.33 -12.08
N ALA A 25 14.45 -11.14 -12.59
CA ALA A 25 14.93 -12.35 -11.92
C ALA A 25 15.49 -12.05 -10.52
N ALA A 26 16.34 -11.01 -10.41
CA ALA A 26 16.88 -10.58 -9.13
C ALA A 26 15.79 -10.06 -8.17
N GLY A 27 14.75 -9.40 -8.70
CA GLY A 27 13.58 -8.98 -7.92
C GLY A 27 12.80 -10.16 -7.35
N THR A 28 12.51 -11.16 -8.19
CA THR A 28 11.76 -12.38 -7.82
C THR A 28 12.47 -13.18 -6.73
N LEU A 29 13.77 -13.40 -6.88
CA LEU A 29 14.56 -14.15 -5.89
C LEU A 29 14.66 -13.45 -4.53
N ALA A 30 14.63 -12.12 -4.53
CA ALA A 30 14.71 -11.35 -3.29
C ALA A 30 13.47 -11.50 -2.40
N VAL A 31 12.34 -11.89 -2.96
CA VAL A 31 11.09 -12.09 -2.22
C VAL A 31 10.75 -13.57 -2.02
N SER A 32 11.48 -14.49 -2.67
CA SER A 32 11.23 -15.93 -2.55
C SER A 32 11.87 -16.59 -1.32
N ARG A 33 12.77 -15.88 -0.62
CA ARG A 33 13.46 -16.39 0.58
C ARG A 33 12.88 -15.81 1.85
N LEU A 34 12.67 -16.67 2.85
CA LEU A 34 12.34 -16.25 4.21
C LEU A 34 13.56 -15.56 4.85
N GLY A 35 13.42 -14.26 5.13
CA GLY A 35 14.45 -13.43 5.78
C GLY A 35 14.80 -12.18 4.96
N ALA A 36 14.81 -11.01 5.60
CA ALA A 36 14.99 -9.72 4.92
C ALA A 36 16.44 -9.44 4.45
N VAL A 37 17.44 -10.18 4.94
CA VAL A 37 18.88 -9.91 4.71
C VAL A 37 19.58 -11.02 3.91
N SER A 38 19.10 -12.27 3.97
CA SER A 38 19.60 -13.42 3.17
C SER A 38 19.07 -13.46 1.73
N SER A 39 18.41 -12.38 1.29
CA SER A 39 17.65 -12.27 0.05
C SER A 39 18.39 -11.52 -1.06
N ILE A 40 19.71 -11.35 -0.95
CA ILE A 40 20.53 -10.85 -2.07
C ILE A 40 20.81 -12.04 -3.00
N PRO A 41 20.24 -12.06 -4.22
CA PRO A 41 20.46 -13.16 -5.15
C PRO A 41 21.85 -13.07 -5.74
N THR A 42 22.44 -14.23 -6.03
CA THR A 42 23.68 -14.30 -6.81
C THR A 42 23.39 -14.22 -8.30
N ARG A 43 24.43 -13.97 -9.10
CA ARG A 43 24.32 -13.96 -10.56
C ARG A 43 23.82 -15.29 -11.12
N ALA A 44 24.42 -16.40 -10.68
CA ALA A 44 24.05 -17.75 -11.10
C ALA A 44 22.58 -18.08 -10.79
N GLU A 45 22.08 -17.63 -9.63
CA GLU A 45 20.67 -17.82 -9.28
C GLU A 45 19.74 -17.04 -10.20
N CYS A 46 20.11 -15.81 -10.59
CA CYS A 46 19.31 -15.04 -11.53
C CYS A 46 19.29 -15.70 -12.92
N GLU A 47 20.40 -16.27 -13.37
CA GLU A 47 20.50 -16.97 -14.65
C GLU A 47 19.66 -18.24 -14.68
N ASP A 48 19.67 -19.04 -13.61
CA ASP A 48 18.80 -20.23 -13.47
C ASP A 48 17.31 -19.86 -13.53
N VAL A 49 16.90 -18.73 -12.94
CA VAL A 49 15.51 -18.24 -13.06
C VAL A 49 15.19 -17.85 -14.49
N LEU A 50 16.09 -17.17 -15.20
CA LEU A 50 15.88 -16.77 -16.59
C LEU A 50 15.75 -18.00 -17.49
N GLU A 51 16.61 -19.00 -17.31
CA GLU A 51 16.58 -20.26 -18.06
C GLU A 51 15.26 -21.01 -17.82
N ARG A 52 14.79 -21.08 -16.57
CA ARG A 52 13.50 -21.70 -16.22
C ARG A 52 12.30 -20.97 -16.82
N LEU A 53 12.37 -19.65 -16.98
CA LEU A 53 11.28 -18.87 -17.59
C LEU A 53 11.25 -19.05 -19.11
N THR A 54 12.40 -19.13 -19.76
CA THR A 54 12.48 -19.41 -21.21
C THR A 54 12.04 -20.83 -21.58
N THR A 55 12.12 -21.78 -20.64
CA THR A 55 11.74 -23.20 -20.87
C THR A 55 10.28 -23.52 -20.52
N ARG A 56 9.57 -22.64 -19.79
CA ARG A 56 8.21 -22.92 -19.27
C ARG A 56 7.05 -22.46 -20.15
N ASP A 57 7.28 -21.82 -21.30
CA ASP A 57 6.21 -21.23 -22.13
C ASP A 57 5.38 -22.25 -22.97
N HIS A 58 5.30 -23.51 -22.54
CA HIS A 58 4.51 -24.57 -23.21
C HIS A 58 3.60 -25.37 -22.25
N GLY A 59 2.73 -24.73 -21.46
CA GLY A 59 1.74 -25.48 -20.67
C GLY A 59 0.71 -24.64 -19.91
N ALA A 60 -0.55 -24.76 -20.30
CA ALA A 60 -1.73 -24.03 -19.81
C ALA A 60 -2.23 -24.38 -18.39
N ALA A 61 -3.20 -23.57 -17.91
CA ALA A 61 -4.25 -23.79 -16.88
C ALA A 61 -4.20 -22.73 -15.75
N GLY A 62 -5.28 -22.16 -15.20
CA GLY A 62 -6.69 -22.53 -15.23
C GLY A 62 -7.30 -22.50 -13.82
N SER A 63 -8.05 -21.42 -13.52
CA SER A 63 -9.31 -21.36 -12.73
C SER A 63 -9.39 -21.56 -11.19
N VAL A 64 -10.41 -20.85 -10.66
CA VAL A 64 -11.29 -21.08 -9.48
C VAL A 64 -10.91 -20.45 -8.13
N MET A 65 -11.88 -19.77 -7.49
CA MET A 65 -12.37 -19.91 -6.08
C MET A 65 -13.26 -18.70 -5.66
N PRO A 66 -14.00 -18.70 -4.51
CA PRO A 66 -15.44 -19.01 -4.42
C PRO A 66 -16.31 -17.83 -3.89
N GLN A 67 -17.63 -17.93 -4.03
CA GLN A 67 -18.59 -16.91 -3.57
C GLN A 67 -19.01 -17.11 -2.10
N THR A 68 -19.15 -16.01 -1.37
CA THR A 68 -19.93 -15.94 -0.11
C THR A 68 -20.78 -14.66 -0.08
N SER A 69 -22.04 -14.83 0.32
CA SER A 69 -23.17 -13.89 0.32
C SER A 69 -23.06 -12.71 1.29
N LYS A 70 -23.64 -11.57 0.89
CA LYS A 70 -23.85 -10.35 1.69
C LYS A 70 -25.21 -10.36 2.38
N GLU A 71 -25.29 -9.77 3.57
CA GLU A 71 -26.52 -9.17 4.14
C GLU A 71 -26.27 -7.68 4.40
N GLY A 72 -27.30 -6.85 4.14
CA GLY A 72 -27.17 -5.43 3.84
C GLY A 72 -27.49 -4.46 4.97
N LYS A 73 -27.42 -3.16 4.62
CA LYS A 73 -28.25 -2.07 5.17
C LYS A 73 -28.12 -0.79 4.31
N GLU A 74 -29.28 -0.20 4.04
CA GLU A 74 -29.64 0.87 3.11
C GLU A 74 -28.81 2.16 3.20
N LYS A 75 -28.43 2.75 2.05
CA LYS A 75 -28.22 4.21 1.86
C LYS A 75 -28.44 4.67 0.40
N ASP A 76 -29.18 5.78 0.29
CA ASP A 76 -29.23 6.84 -0.75
C ASP A 76 -29.15 6.44 -2.25
N GLU A 77 -30.33 6.21 -2.82
CA GLU A 77 -30.61 5.51 -4.09
C GLU A 77 -29.84 6.04 -5.31
N GLY A 78 -29.68 7.35 -5.50
CA GLY A 78 -29.11 7.91 -6.75
C GLY A 78 -27.57 7.89 -6.90
N GLN A 79 -26.83 7.67 -5.81
CA GLN A 79 -25.38 7.42 -5.85
C GLN A 79 -25.06 5.94 -5.61
N GLN A 80 -25.98 5.22 -4.98
CA GLN A 80 -25.87 3.80 -4.70
C GLN A 80 -26.09 2.98 -5.98
N GLU A 81 -27.09 3.32 -6.80
CA GLU A 81 -27.38 2.63 -8.07
C GLU A 81 -26.18 2.63 -9.05
N ARG A 82 -25.51 3.79 -9.23
CA ARG A 82 -24.31 3.87 -10.09
C ARG A 82 -23.12 3.07 -9.55
N ARG A 83 -22.98 2.98 -8.22
CA ARG A 83 -21.95 2.16 -7.57
C ARG A 83 -22.28 0.67 -7.65
N ASP A 84 -23.55 0.31 -7.56
CA ASP A 84 -23.99 -1.08 -7.62
C ASP A 84 -23.83 -1.65 -9.04
N GLU A 85 -24.09 -0.86 -10.09
CA GLU A 85 -23.80 -1.24 -11.49
C GLU A 85 -22.28 -1.39 -11.77
N GLU A 86 -21.43 -0.50 -11.22
CA GLU A 86 -19.96 -0.62 -11.36
C GLU A 86 -19.38 -1.75 -10.50
N ALA A 87 -19.96 -2.00 -9.31
CA ALA A 87 -19.59 -3.11 -8.44
C ALA A 87 -20.02 -4.47 -9.01
N GLU A 88 -21.13 -4.53 -9.76
CA GLU A 88 -21.49 -5.69 -10.59
C GLU A 88 -20.41 -5.96 -11.66
N ARG A 89 -19.76 -4.91 -12.16
CA ARG A 89 -18.69 -5.01 -13.17
C ARG A 89 -17.33 -5.39 -12.57
N CYS A 90 -17.08 -5.09 -11.29
CA CYS A 90 -15.89 -5.51 -10.56
C CYS A 90 -16.18 -5.65 -9.05
N PRO A 91 -16.14 -6.88 -8.48
CA PRO A 91 -16.50 -7.12 -7.08
C PRO A 91 -15.43 -6.66 -6.07
N PHE A 92 -14.32 -6.10 -6.55
CA PHE A 92 -13.17 -5.75 -5.72
C PHE A 92 -13.13 -4.25 -5.44
N LEU A 93 -12.84 -3.90 -4.18
CA LEU A 93 -12.50 -2.53 -3.81
C LEU A 93 -10.99 -2.33 -3.91
N PHE A 94 -10.58 -1.29 -4.62
CA PHE A 94 -9.19 -0.89 -4.72
C PHE A 94 -8.89 0.25 -3.74
N SER A 95 -7.74 0.16 -3.07
CA SER A 95 -7.19 1.23 -2.22
C SER A 95 -5.88 1.76 -2.79
N SER A 96 -5.59 3.02 -2.46
CA SER A 96 -4.26 3.59 -2.61
C SER A 96 -3.91 4.39 -1.36
N ARG A 97 -2.63 4.40 -1.00
CA ARG A 97 -2.11 5.35 -0.03
C ARG A 97 -2.23 6.76 -0.55
N LEU A 98 -2.62 7.67 0.33
CA LEU A 98 -2.80 9.09 -0.01
C LEU A 98 -1.51 9.77 -0.52
N ASN A 99 -0.33 9.23 -0.21
CA ASN A 99 0.95 9.76 -0.72
C ASN A 99 1.03 9.76 -2.24
N SER A 100 0.38 8.80 -2.92
CA SER A 100 0.37 8.72 -4.38
C SER A 100 -0.25 9.96 -5.02
N MET A 101 -1.09 10.71 -4.27
CA MET A 101 -1.76 11.91 -4.76
C MET A 101 -0.85 13.16 -4.78
N LYS A 102 0.42 13.03 -4.38
CA LYS A 102 1.39 14.14 -4.44
C LYS A 102 2.11 14.22 -5.78
N ASP A 103 2.06 13.16 -6.58
CA ASP A 103 2.74 13.11 -7.87
C ASP A 103 1.98 13.92 -8.93
N ARG A 104 2.67 14.36 -9.99
CA ARG A 104 2.10 15.10 -11.13
C ARG A 104 1.23 16.29 -10.69
N PRO A 105 1.76 17.27 -9.93
CA PRO A 105 0.96 18.35 -9.37
C PRO A 105 0.26 19.22 -10.43
N GLU A 106 0.78 19.27 -11.65
CA GLU A 106 0.20 19.99 -12.79
C GLU A 106 -1.16 19.44 -13.26
N LEU A 107 -1.59 18.29 -12.72
CA LEU A 107 -2.90 17.68 -13.00
C LEU A 107 -3.94 17.98 -11.90
N TRP A 108 -3.66 18.89 -10.97
CA TRP A 108 -4.53 19.20 -9.84
C TRP A 108 -4.44 20.66 -9.40
N ASP A 109 -5.58 21.35 -9.47
CA ASP A 109 -5.68 22.77 -9.10
C ASP A 109 -6.11 22.99 -7.63
N GLY A 110 -6.42 21.91 -6.91
CA GLY A 110 -6.84 21.98 -5.50
C GLY A 110 -5.67 22.03 -4.51
N SER A 111 -5.99 22.07 -3.21
CA SER A 111 -4.96 22.07 -2.17
C SER A 111 -4.20 20.75 -2.10
N PHE A 112 -2.96 20.81 -1.61
CA PHE A 112 -2.09 19.66 -1.33
C PHE A 112 -2.03 19.32 0.17
N ASP A 113 -2.93 19.89 0.98
CA ASP A 113 -3.21 19.39 2.32
C ASP A 113 -3.91 18.02 2.28
N THR A 114 -4.05 17.35 3.42
CA THR A 114 -4.65 16.01 3.47
C THR A 114 -6.04 15.97 2.82
N LEU A 115 -6.91 16.93 3.09
CA LEU A 115 -8.28 16.92 2.59
C LEU A 115 -8.31 17.21 1.08
N GLY A 116 -7.45 18.10 0.59
CA GLY A 116 -7.23 18.35 -0.83
C GLY A 116 -6.72 17.12 -1.56
N LEU A 117 -5.79 16.36 -0.97
CA LEU A 117 -5.32 15.09 -1.52
C LEU A 117 -6.42 14.02 -1.52
N VAL A 118 -7.31 13.98 -0.52
CA VAL A 118 -8.47 13.07 -0.52
C VAL A 118 -9.41 13.43 -1.65
N ARG A 119 -9.68 14.73 -1.86
CA ARG A 119 -10.49 15.19 -2.99
C ARG A 119 -9.87 14.84 -4.34
N ARG A 120 -8.55 15.00 -4.45
CA ARG A 120 -7.80 14.56 -5.62
C ARG A 120 -7.96 13.05 -5.87
N GLN A 121 -7.85 12.25 -4.81
CA GLN A 121 -8.00 10.79 -4.89
C GLN A 121 -9.40 10.38 -5.35
N GLY A 122 -10.43 11.11 -4.96
CA GLY A 122 -11.81 10.87 -5.38
C GLY A 122 -12.05 11.02 -6.89
N GLY A 123 -11.17 11.71 -7.60
CA GLY A 123 -11.23 11.80 -9.07
C GLY A 123 -10.73 10.54 -9.80
N VAL A 124 -10.14 9.56 -9.09
CA VAL A 124 -9.59 8.35 -9.69
C VAL A 124 -10.68 7.31 -9.91
N ARG A 125 -11.02 7.05 -11.19
CA ARG A 125 -12.00 6.03 -11.57
C ARG A 125 -11.58 4.64 -11.07
N GLY A 126 -12.53 3.92 -10.48
CA GLY A 126 -12.35 2.56 -9.93
C GLY A 126 -11.71 2.49 -8.55
N LEU A 127 -11.36 3.63 -7.94
CA LEU A 127 -10.81 3.67 -6.58
C LEU A 127 -11.94 3.89 -5.57
N GLY A 128 -12.05 3.03 -4.57
CA GLY A 128 -13.09 3.12 -3.54
C GLY A 128 -12.57 3.41 -2.14
N LEU A 129 -11.26 3.21 -1.91
CA LEU A 129 -10.66 3.25 -0.56
C LEU A 129 -9.44 4.18 -0.50
N VAL A 130 -9.29 4.85 0.64
CA VAL A 130 -8.09 5.63 1.01
C VAL A 130 -7.37 4.98 2.18
N ASP A 131 -6.05 4.80 2.04
CA ASP A 131 -5.19 4.40 3.16
C ASP A 131 -4.41 5.61 3.69
N PHE A 132 -4.64 5.95 4.96
CA PHE A 132 -4.01 7.09 5.62
C PHE A 132 -2.76 6.69 6.38
N ASN A 133 -1.70 7.48 6.30
CA ASN A 133 -0.56 7.34 7.19
C ASN A 133 -0.79 8.17 8.47
N TYR A 134 -0.77 7.53 9.63
CA TYR A 134 -0.85 8.21 10.93
C TYR A 134 0.54 8.30 11.57
N PRO A 135 0.97 9.44 12.14
CA PRO A 135 0.21 10.68 12.32
C PRO A 135 0.17 11.61 11.10
N GLN A 136 1.03 11.37 10.09
CA GLN A 136 1.33 12.30 9.01
C GLN A 136 0.12 12.96 8.31
N HIS A 137 -0.96 12.22 8.08
CA HIS A 137 -2.12 12.74 7.34
C HIS A 137 -3.22 13.29 8.26
N LEU A 138 -3.37 12.75 9.46
CA LEU A 138 -4.56 12.98 10.29
C LEU A 138 -4.28 13.84 11.52
N GLN A 139 -3.01 14.07 11.86
CA GLN A 139 -2.65 14.91 13.00
C GLN A 139 -3.13 16.35 12.78
N GLY A 140 -3.89 16.87 13.74
CA GLY A 140 -4.45 18.22 13.70
C GLY A 140 -5.80 18.34 12.97
N LEU A 141 -6.31 17.25 12.38
CA LEU A 141 -7.65 17.21 11.80
C LEU A 141 -8.66 16.62 12.79
N SER A 142 -9.92 17.01 12.66
CA SER A 142 -11.02 16.30 13.32
C SER A 142 -11.49 15.10 12.51
N ASP A 143 -12.02 14.08 13.17
CA ASP A 143 -12.59 12.90 12.51
C ASP A 143 -13.82 13.26 11.67
N THR A 144 -14.61 14.25 12.09
CA THR A 144 -15.78 14.71 11.35
C THR A 144 -15.41 15.34 10.00
N GLU A 145 -14.35 16.16 9.94
CA GLU A 145 -13.85 16.76 8.69
C GLU A 145 -13.34 15.71 7.69
N VAL A 146 -12.64 14.69 8.19
CA VAL A 146 -12.11 13.61 7.35
C VAL A 146 -13.27 12.76 6.82
N GLN A 147 -14.22 12.39 7.69
CA GLN A 147 -15.40 11.62 7.29
C GLN A 147 -16.29 12.37 6.30
N SER A 148 -16.52 13.67 6.49
CA SER A 148 -17.31 14.46 5.53
C SER A 148 -16.63 14.51 4.17
N THR A 149 -15.32 14.81 4.14
CA THR A 149 -14.57 14.88 2.90
C THR A 149 -14.56 13.53 2.15
N LEU A 150 -14.42 12.41 2.87
CA LEU A 150 -14.49 11.06 2.29
C LEU A 150 -15.86 10.79 1.65
N ARG A 151 -16.96 11.11 2.35
CA ARG A 151 -18.32 10.97 1.84
C ARG A 151 -18.57 11.84 0.60
N ASP A 152 -18.13 13.09 0.63
CA ASP A 152 -18.33 14.05 -0.47
C ASP A 152 -17.73 13.56 -1.79
N VAL A 153 -16.66 12.76 -1.72
CA VAL A 153 -15.97 12.23 -2.91
C VAL A 153 -16.20 10.73 -3.12
N GLY A 154 -17.13 10.13 -2.37
CA GLY A 154 -17.53 8.74 -2.53
C GLY A 154 -16.46 7.70 -2.17
N LEU A 155 -15.50 8.05 -1.32
CA LEU A 155 -14.43 7.15 -0.85
C LEU A 155 -14.68 6.72 0.60
N ASP A 156 -14.25 5.52 0.94
CA ASP A 156 -14.19 5.03 2.33
C ASP A 156 -12.75 4.93 2.83
N CYS A 157 -12.56 4.83 4.15
CA CYS A 157 -11.25 4.59 4.74
C CYS A 157 -10.94 3.08 4.71
N GLY A 158 -9.89 2.68 4.00
CA GLY A 158 -9.45 1.29 3.91
C GLY A 158 -8.63 0.87 5.13
N ALA A 159 -7.53 1.59 5.36
CA ALA A 159 -6.59 1.33 6.44
C ALA A 159 -5.97 2.58 7.05
N ILE A 160 -5.65 2.48 8.35
CA ILE A 160 -4.71 3.38 9.02
C ILE A 160 -3.33 2.72 9.05
N CYS A 161 -2.37 3.32 8.38
CA CYS A 161 -0.96 2.90 8.35
C CYS A 161 -0.16 3.68 9.40
N LEU A 162 0.14 3.05 10.53
CA LEU A 162 0.93 3.69 11.60
C LEU A 162 2.39 3.88 11.16
N ARG A 163 2.92 5.08 11.41
CA ARG A 163 4.33 5.44 11.24
C ARG A 163 4.90 5.98 12.54
N TYR A 164 5.84 5.26 13.11
CA TYR A 164 6.62 5.76 14.23
C TYR A 164 7.55 6.90 13.78
N PRO A 165 7.53 8.08 14.44
CA PRO A 165 8.49 9.15 14.20
C PRO A 165 9.95 8.75 14.51
N LYS A 166 10.91 9.51 13.95
CA LYS A 166 12.36 9.25 14.08
C LYS A 166 12.87 9.16 15.53
N LYS A 167 12.17 9.76 16.51
CA LYS A 167 12.54 9.63 17.94
C LYS A 167 12.55 8.17 18.44
N PHE A 168 11.81 7.30 17.75
CA PHE A 168 11.75 5.86 18.05
C PHE A 168 12.80 5.03 17.29
N ARG A 169 13.84 5.65 16.70
CA ARG A 169 14.89 4.95 15.92
C ARG A 169 15.61 3.82 16.67
N ALA A 170 15.63 3.84 18.00
CA ALA A 170 16.24 2.82 18.85
C ALA A 170 15.25 1.72 19.28
N GLY A 171 14.14 1.56 18.57
CA GLY A 171 13.01 0.72 18.96
C GLY A 171 11.79 1.58 19.27
N ALA A 172 10.62 1.23 18.74
CA ALA A 172 9.36 1.86 19.13
C ALA A 172 8.81 1.15 20.38
N LEU A 173 8.06 0.07 20.19
CA LEU A 173 7.52 -0.75 21.28
C LEU A 173 8.63 -1.50 22.05
N SER A 174 9.82 -1.63 21.45
CA SER A 174 11.01 -2.28 22.01
C SER A 174 12.11 -1.31 22.44
N ASN A 175 11.83 0.00 22.52
CA ASN A 175 12.84 1.01 22.90
C ASN A 175 13.48 0.64 24.26
N PRO A 176 14.80 0.82 24.48
CA PRO A 176 15.40 0.64 25.82
C PRO A 176 14.81 1.61 26.86
N ASP A 177 14.45 2.82 26.45
CA ASP A 177 13.81 3.81 27.31
C ASP A 177 12.31 3.48 27.51
N ALA A 178 11.93 3.24 28.76
CA ALA A 178 10.55 2.94 29.15
C ALA A 178 9.56 4.07 28.82
N ARG A 179 10.02 5.33 28.86
CA ARG A 179 9.17 6.48 28.51
C ARG A 179 8.83 6.46 27.03
N LEU A 180 9.83 6.26 26.17
CA LEU A 180 9.62 6.16 24.73
C LEU A 180 8.77 4.94 24.35
N ARG A 181 8.90 3.80 25.04
CA ARG A 181 7.97 2.66 24.84
C ARG A 181 6.52 3.06 25.11
N ARG A 182 6.25 3.75 26.23
CA ARG A 182 4.90 4.22 26.56
C ARG A 182 4.38 5.21 25.51
N GLU A 183 5.20 6.18 25.10
CA GLU A 183 4.82 7.12 24.02
C GLU A 183 4.49 6.39 22.71
N ALA A 184 5.21 5.33 22.34
CA ALA A 184 4.93 4.53 21.17
C ALA A 184 3.61 3.73 21.30
N ILE A 185 3.31 3.21 22.49
CA ILE A 185 2.05 2.52 22.78
C ILE A 185 0.87 3.48 22.63
N GLU A 186 0.96 4.69 23.21
CA GLU A 186 -0.12 5.68 23.09
C GLU A 186 -0.34 6.10 21.63
N LEU A 187 0.72 6.36 20.87
CA LEU A 187 0.61 6.64 19.43
C LEU A 187 -0.07 5.48 18.66
N THR A 188 0.19 4.24 19.06
CA THR A 188 -0.43 3.05 18.44
C THR A 188 -1.93 2.99 18.77
N LYS A 189 -2.31 3.29 20.01
CA LYS A 189 -3.72 3.38 20.42
C LYS A 189 -4.46 4.49 19.68
N GLU A 190 -3.85 5.69 19.57
CA GLU A 190 -4.43 6.79 18.81
C GLU A 190 -4.68 6.43 17.34
N ALA A 191 -3.76 5.70 16.71
CA ALA A 191 -3.97 5.20 15.35
C ALA A 191 -5.14 4.21 15.27
N GLY A 192 -5.30 3.35 16.28
CA GLY A 192 -6.46 2.45 16.41
C GLY A 192 -7.77 3.21 16.61
N GLU A 193 -7.76 4.28 17.39
CA GLU A 193 -8.93 5.16 17.54
C GLU A 193 -9.31 5.83 16.23
N TRP A 194 -8.33 6.29 15.44
CA TRP A 194 -8.59 6.80 14.09
C TRP A 194 -9.18 5.72 13.17
N ALA A 195 -8.66 4.49 13.22
CA ALA A 195 -9.20 3.39 12.42
C ALA A 195 -10.67 3.13 12.77
N ARG A 196 -10.98 3.07 14.08
CA ARG A 196 -12.34 2.91 14.60
C ARG A 196 -13.26 4.06 14.16
N LYS A 197 -12.82 5.31 14.34
CA LYS A 197 -13.62 6.50 14.00
C LYS A 197 -13.90 6.61 12.51
N LEU A 198 -12.95 6.25 11.65
CA LEU A 198 -13.12 6.30 10.20
C LEU A 198 -13.75 5.03 9.60
N GLY A 199 -14.09 4.04 10.42
CA GLY A 199 -14.67 2.77 9.94
C GLY A 199 -13.68 1.90 9.17
N ALA A 200 -12.37 2.12 9.33
CA ALA A 200 -11.34 1.35 8.64
C ALA A 200 -11.31 -0.10 9.13
N LYS A 201 -11.21 -1.06 8.21
CA LYS A 201 -11.12 -2.49 8.56
C LYS A 201 -9.75 -2.88 9.08
N HIS A 202 -8.73 -2.07 8.79
CA HIS A 202 -7.34 -2.41 9.08
C HIS A 202 -6.60 -1.27 9.79
N LEU A 203 -5.89 -1.64 10.84
CA LEU A 203 -4.77 -0.88 11.40
C LEU A 203 -3.48 -1.61 11.02
N ILE A 204 -2.67 -1.01 10.15
CA ILE A 204 -1.39 -1.55 9.71
C ILE A 204 -0.29 -0.99 10.62
N VAL A 205 0.30 -1.86 11.44
CA VAL A 205 1.43 -1.52 12.31
C VAL A 205 2.72 -1.99 11.65
N TRP A 206 3.51 -1.06 11.13
CA TRP A 206 4.87 -1.36 10.66
C TRP A 206 5.90 -1.01 11.71
N SER A 207 6.48 -2.02 12.32
CA SER A 207 7.46 -1.94 13.41
C SER A 207 8.88 -1.64 12.88
N ALA A 208 9.02 -0.65 12.00
CA ALA A 208 10.25 -0.38 11.23
C ALA A 208 11.53 -0.18 12.07
N TYR A 209 11.39 0.29 13.32
CA TYR A 209 12.52 0.48 14.24
C TYR A 209 12.65 -0.62 15.29
N CYS A 210 11.70 -1.56 15.36
CA CYS A 210 11.79 -2.68 16.29
C CYS A 210 12.64 -3.78 15.66
N GLY A 211 13.94 -3.66 15.84
CA GLY A 211 14.97 -4.62 15.48
C GLY A 211 16.18 -4.37 16.37
N LYS A 212 16.96 -5.42 16.63
CA LYS A 212 18.21 -5.30 17.40
C LYS A 212 19.25 -4.51 16.61
#